data_AF-A0A7S1E5Y8-F1
#
_entry.id   AF-A0A7S1E5Y8-F1
#
_cell.length_a   1.000
_cell.length_b   1.000
_cell.length_c   1.000
_cell.angle_alpha   90.00
_cell.angle_beta   90.00
_cell.angle_gamma   90.00
#
_symmetry.space_group_name_H-M   'P 1'
#
loop_
_entity.id
_entity.type
_entity.pdbx_description
1 polymer ?
#
loop_
_entity_poly.entity_id
_entity_poly.type
_entity_poly.pdbx_seq_one_letter_code
_entity_poly.pdbx_strand_id
1 'polypeptide(L)'
;GGDEDVMEEVMRCSKNAMQAMNLAFRDFLAPFATACVNAFMRHPMSCILYAVTTLVSVFGRDGRYVQPLCDMCEALGNKTFEILSQPNAFTQRPDIVTEFFELVGRGVRRFPRAILSAPFADTTFQCAVASMYTDLAHRESLHSLLTYFDNIASADANEHDQPLLAEDRQFA
;
A
#
# COMPACT_ATOMS: atom_id res chain seq x y z
N GLY A 1 -18.57 14.38 -1.55
CA GLY A 1 -18.97 15.27 -2.66
C GLY A 1 -17.76 16.02 -3.15
N GLY A 2 -17.80 17.35 -3.20
CA GLY A 2 -16.72 18.14 -3.84
C GLY A 2 -15.31 17.93 -3.28
N ASP A 3 -15.15 17.79 -1.96
CA ASP A 3 -13.81 17.62 -1.36
C ASP A 3 -13.20 16.23 -1.62
N GLU A 4 -14.02 15.20 -1.75
CA GLU A 4 -13.58 13.83 -2.06
C GLU A 4 -13.11 13.74 -3.52
N ASP A 5 -13.87 14.34 -4.44
CA ASP A 5 -13.52 14.42 -5.86
C ASP A 5 -12.19 15.17 -6.06
N VAL A 6 -12.01 16.30 -5.36
CA VAL A 6 -10.75 17.05 -5.37
C VAL A 6 -9.60 16.22 -4.83
N MET A 7 -9.80 15.47 -3.75
CA MET A 7 -8.75 14.61 -3.21
C MET A 7 -8.36 13.51 -4.19
N GLU A 8 -9.32 12.89 -4.86
CA GLU A 8 -9.06 11.86 -5.86
C GLU A 8 -8.20 12.42 -7.00
N GLU A 9 -8.54 13.60 -7.53
CA GLU A 9 -7.74 14.27 -8.57
C GLU A 9 -6.32 14.59 -8.10
N VAL A 10 -6.16 15.09 -6.86
CA VAL A 10 -4.84 15.38 -6.28
C VAL A 10 -4.00 14.12 -6.13
N MET A 11 -4.58 13.02 -5.64
CA MET A 11 -3.89 11.74 -5.49
C MET A 11 -3.53 11.14 -6.84
N ARG A 12 -4.41 11.27 -7.84
CA ARG A 12 -4.16 10.81 -9.22
C ARG A 12 -3.04 11.60 -9.88
N CYS A 13 -3.04 12.93 -9.74
CA CYS A 13 -1.96 13.79 -10.21
C CYS A 13 -0.63 13.42 -9.55
N SER A 14 -0.63 13.25 -8.22
CA SER A 14 0.55 12.87 -7.44
C SER A 14 1.11 11.51 -7.88
N LYS A 15 0.24 10.53 -8.13
CA LYS A 15 0.65 9.25 -8.72
C LYS A 15 1.35 9.44 -10.06
N ASN A 16 0.75 10.20 -10.97
CA ASN A 16 1.33 10.40 -12.30
C ASN A 16 2.69 11.10 -12.21
N ALA A 17 2.85 12.05 -11.30
CA ALA A 17 4.13 12.70 -11.01
C ALA A 17 5.16 11.69 -10.46
N MET A 18 4.80 10.85 -9.49
CA MET A 18 5.69 9.80 -8.96
C MET A 18 6.13 8.82 -10.04
N GLN A 19 5.24 8.41 -10.93
CA GLN A 19 5.57 7.51 -12.04
C GLN A 19 6.47 8.18 -13.09
N ALA A 20 6.23 9.45 -13.39
CA ALA A 20 7.03 10.19 -14.36
C ALA A 20 8.44 10.54 -13.83
N MET A 21 8.54 10.92 -12.55
CA MET A 21 9.80 11.32 -11.92
C MET A 21 10.61 10.14 -11.38
N ASN A 22 9.95 9.03 -11.05
CA ASN A 22 10.58 7.85 -10.45
C ASN A 22 11.44 8.25 -9.23
N LEU A 23 12.70 7.83 -9.15
CA LEU A 23 13.61 8.14 -8.04
C LEU A 23 13.92 9.65 -7.89
N ALA A 24 13.61 10.50 -8.88
CA ALA A 24 13.72 11.95 -8.74
C ALA A 24 12.65 12.52 -7.79
N PHE A 25 11.59 11.76 -7.47
CA PHE A 25 10.60 12.15 -6.47
C PHE A 25 11.12 12.05 -5.02
N ARG A 26 12.33 11.52 -4.79
CA ARG A 26 12.89 11.27 -3.45
C ARG A 26 12.86 12.47 -2.51
N ASP A 27 13.05 13.69 -3.02
CA ASP A 27 13.09 14.91 -2.22
C ASP A 27 11.69 15.28 -1.68
N PHE A 28 10.63 14.79 -2.34
CA PHE A 28 9.24 14.96 -1.94
C PHE A 28 8.68 13.76 -1.17
N LEU A 29 9.41 12.64 -1.12
CA LEU A 29 8.96 11.38 -0.53
C LEU A 29 8.51 11.53 0.92
N ALA A 30 9.38 12.06 1.78
CA ALA A 30 9.10 12.21 3.21
C ALA A 30 7.90 13.13 3.50
N PRO A 31 7.82 14.38 2.95
CA PRO A 31 6.67 15.23 3.19
C PRO A 31 5.38 14.66 2.60
N PHE A 32 5.44 14.02 1.43
CA PHE A 32 4.26 13.40 0.81
C PHE A 32 3.74 12.20 1.61
N ALA A 33 4.63 11.28 2.02
CA ALA A 33 4.27 10.13 2.86
C ALA A 33 3.61 10.59 4.17
N THR A 34 4.19 11.60 4.83
CA THR A 34 3.63 12.18 6.06
C THR A 34 2.25 12.78 5.82
N ALA A 35 2.06 13.49 4.70
CA ALA A 35 0.76 14.06 4.33
C ALA A 35 -0.29 12.97 4.06
N CYS A 36 0.06 11.90 3.35
CA CYS A 36 -0.82 10.76 3.09
C CYS A 36 -1.29 10.08 4.39
N VAL A 37 -0.36 9.75 5.29
CA VAL A 37 -0.71 9.14 6.59
C VAL A 37 -1.65 10.05 7.37
N ASN A 38 -1.29 11.33 7.54
CA ASN A 38 -2.10 12.29 8.27
C ASN A 38 -3.49 12.50 7.65
N ALA A 39 -3.58 12.52 6.32
CA ALA A 39 -4.85 12.64 5.61
C ALA A 39 -5.71 11.39 5.83
N PHE A 40 -5.15 10.20 5.69
CA PHE A 40 -5.87 8.95 5.89
C PHE A 40 -6.36 8.77 7.33
N MET A 41 -5.58 9.20 8.32
CA MET A 41 -5.99 9.16 9.73
C MET A 41 -7.21 10.02 10.02
N ARG A 42 -7.35 11.18 9.34
CA ARG A 42 -8.48 12.10 9.52
C ARG A 42 -9.69 11.72 8.66
N HIS A 43 -9.44 11.43 7.39
CA HIS A 43 -10.47 11.14 6.38
C HIS A 43 -10.00 9.94 5.54
N PRO A 44 -10.27 8.71 6.01
CA PRO A 44 -9.79 7.51 5.31
C PRO A 44 -10.50 7.36 3.96
N MET A 45 -9.74 7.56 2.88
CA MET A 45 -10.17 7.41 1.50
C MET A 45 -9.25 6.44 0.77
N SER A 46 -9.85 5.56 -0.04
CA SER A 46 -9.14 4.53 -0.83
C SER A 46 -8.11 5.13 -1.79
N CYS A 47 -8.38 6.30 -2.38
CA CYS A 47 -7.44 6.99 -3.27
C CYS A 47 -6.09 7.35 -2.61
N ILE A 48 -6.04 7.49 -1.28
CA ILE A 48 -4.79 7.72 -0.54
C ILE A 48 -3.97 6.43 -0.47
N LEU A 49 -4.61 5.29 -0.19
CA LEU A 49 -3.95 3.98 -0.19
C LEU A 49 -3.39 3.68 -1.58
N TYR A 50 -4.15 3.97 -2.63
CA TYR A 50 -3.71 3.86 -4.02
C TYR A 50 -2.44 4.68 -4.34
N ALA A 51 -2.40 5.94 -3.90
CA ALA A 51 -1.22 6.78 -4.07
C ALA A 51 -0.01 6.21 -3.33
N VAL A 52 -0.22 5.70 -2.11
CA VAL A 52 0.82 5.04 -1.32
C VAL A 52 1.30 3.74 -1.96
N THR A 53 0.42 2.95 -2.59
CA THR A 53 0.79 1.77 -3.38
C THR A 53 1.75 2.13 -4.52
N THR A 54 1.54 3.28 -5.17
CA THR A 54 2.46 3.78 -6.20
C THR A 54 3.83 4.11 -5.59
N LEU A 55 3.84 4.77 -4.44
CA LEU A 55 5.05 5.14 -3.72
C LEU A 55 5.88 3.90 -3.31
N VAL A 56 5.22 2.87 -2.75
CA VAL A 56 5.81 1.55 -2.48
C VAL A 56 6.35 0.90 -3.75
N SER A 57 5.67 1.06 -4.88
CA SER A 57 6.11 0.51 -6.17
C SER A 57 7.38 1.15 -6.71
N VAL A 58 7.55 2.45 -6.49
CA VAL A 58 8.70 3.23 -6.95
C VAL A 58 9.90 3.00 -6.03
N PHE A 59 9.71 3.12 -4.71
CA PHE A 59 10.80 3.18 -3.74
C PHE A 59 11.07 1.86 -2.99
N GLY A 60 10.16 0.88 -3.07
CA GLY A 60 10.22 -0.33 -2.25
C GLY A 60 11.44 -1.24 -2.49
N ARG A 61 12.16 -1.09 -3.61
CA ARG A 61 13.38 -1.87 -3.88
C ARG A 61 14.66 -1.20 -3.41
N ASP A 62 14.57 0.03 -2.92
CA ASP A 62 15.72 0.73 -2.36
C ASP A 62 15.72 0.56 -0.85
N GLY A 63 16.70 -0.19 -0.35
CA GLY A 63 16.84 -0.52 1.08
C GLY A 63 16.84 0.69 2.02
N ARG A 64 17.16 1.90 1.52
CA ARG A 64 17.09 3.13 2.32
C ARG A 64 15.67 3.53 2.68
N TYR A 65 14.69 3.13 1.88
CA TYR A 65 13.29 3.49 2.05
C TYR A 65 12.44 2.34 2.57
N VAL A 66 12.91 1.08 2.54
CA VAL A 66 12.13 -0.10 2.97
C VAL A 66 11.53 0.09 4.37
N GLN A 67 12.32 0.46 5.37
CA GLN A 67 11.80 0.60 6.74
C GLN A 67 10.76 1.74 6.85
N PRO A 68 11.03 2.99 6.40
CA PRO A 68 10.00 4.04 6.40
C PRO A 68 8.72 3.67 5.64
N LEU A 69 8.82 2.94 4.54
CA LEU A 69 7.67 2.46 3.77
C LEU A 69 6.88 1.40 4.53
N CYS A 70 7.58 0.50 5.20
CA CYS A 70 6.98 -0.52 6.06
C CYS A 70 6.22 0.12 7.23
N ASP A 71 6.84 1.08 7.91
CA ASP A 71 6.22 1.84 9.01
C ASP A 71 4.96 2.58 8.54
N MET A 72 5.00 3.14 7.33
CA MET A 72 3.83 3.78 6.71
C MET A 72 2.72 2.76 6.40
N CYS A 73 3.07 1.58 5.85
CA CYS A 73 2.09 0.52 5.60
C CYS A 73 1.45 0.04 6.91
N GLU A 74 2.22 -0.09 7.98
CA GLU A 74 1.72 -0.45 9.30
C GLU A 74 0.75 0.59 9.85
N ALA A 75 1.10 1.88 9.79
CA ALA A 75 0.20 2.94 10.25
C ALA A 75 -1.14 2.94 9.49
N LEU A 76 -1.09 2.83 8.16
CA LEU A 76 -2.28 2.76 7.31
C LEU A 76 -3.08 1.47 7.54
N GLY A 77 -2.39 0.35 7.78
CA GLY A 77 -2.98 -0.94 8.09
C GLY A 77 -3.75 -0.92 9.41
N ASN A 78 -3.13 -0.41 10.48
CA ASN A 78 -3.79 -0.25 11.78
C ASN A 78 -5.07 0.58 11.66
N LYS A 79 -5.03 1.70 10.92
CA LYS A 79 -6.23 2.50 10.68
C LYS A 79 -7.28 1.74 9.86
N THR A 80 -6.85 0.97 8.86
CA THR A 80 -7.74 0.12 8.07
C THR A 80 -8.40 -0.96 8.91
N PHE A 81 -7.70 -1.57 9.86
CA PHE A 81 -8.31 -2.55 10.77
C PHE A 81 -9.35 -1.93 11.69
N GLU A 82 -9.11 -0.72 12.21
CA GLU A 82 -10.13 0.02 12.98
C GLU A 82 -11.42 0.21 12.17
N ILE A 83 -11.27 0.56 10.89
CA ILE A 83 -12.38 0.73 9.95
C ILE A 83 -13.11 -0.60 9.72
N LEU A 84 -12.37 -1.65 9.38
CA LEU A 84 -12.93 -2.94 9.00
C LEU A 84 -13.48 -3.73 10.19
N SER A 85 -13.13 -3.34 11.42
CA SER A 85 -13.75 -3.87 12.63
C SER A 85 -15.19 -3.40 12.85
N GLN A 86 -15.65 -2.36 12.13
CA GLN A 86 -17.02 -1.86 12.23
C GLN A 86 -18.01 -2.84 11.57
N PRO A 87 -19.25 -2.94 12.08
CA PRO A 87 -20.28 -3.78 11.46
C PRO A 87 -20.50 -3.43 9.99
N ASN A 88 -20.56 -4.45 9.12
CA ASN A 88 -20.76 -4.30 7.68
C ASN A 88 -19.70 -3.46 6.95
N ALA A 89 -18.54 -3.19 7.55
CA ALA A 89 -17.52 -2.36 6.92
C ALA A 89 -17.01 -2.93 5.60
N PHE A 90 -16.86 -4.26 5.49
CA PHE A 90 -16.43 -4.92 4.26
C PHE A 90 -17.40 -4.69 3.09
N THR A 91 -18.71 -4.67 3.35
CA THR A 91 -19.72 -4.44 2.31
C THR A 91 -19.94 -2.96 2.03
N GLN A 92 -19.76 -2.09 3.02
CA GLN A 92 -19.93 -0.64 2.87
C GLN A 92 -18.70 0.06 2.29
N ARG A 93 -17.49 -0.45 2.53
CA ARG A 93 -16.22 0.15 2.08
C ARG A 93 -15.33 -0.85 1.33
N PRO A 94 -15.85 -1.50 0.28
CA PRO A 94 -15.09 -2.49 -0.49
C PRO A 94 -13.90 -1.88 -1.22
N ASP A 95 -13.95 -0.58 -1.53
CA ASP A 95 -12.86 0.20 -2.12
C ASP A 95 -11.63 0.27 -1.21
N ILE A 96 -11.83 0.50 0.09
CA ILE A 96 -10.73 0.48 1.07
C ILE A 96 -10.15 -0.92 1.22
N VAL A 97 -10.99 -1.96 1.20
CA VAL A 97 -10.52 -3.35 1.20
C VAL A 97 -9.63 -3.60 -0.02
N THR A 98 -10.10 -3.23 -1.22
CA THR A 98 -9.34 -3.41 -2.46
C THR A 98 -7.99 -2.71 -2.37
N GLU A 99 -7.97 -1.41 -2.11
CA GLU A 99 -6.74 -0.62 -2.14
C GLU A 99 -5.78 -1.00 -1.00
N PHE A 100 -6.28 -1.42 0.15
CA PHE A 100 -5.44 -1.92 1.24
C PHE A 100 -4.73 -3.22 0.85
N PHE A 101 -5.43 -4.20 0.27
CA PHE A 101 -4.79 -5.45 -0.15
C PHE A 101 -3.90 -5.27 -1.38
N GLU A 102 -4.19 -4.29 -2.26
CA GLU A 102 -3.25 -3.87 -3.30
C GLU A 102 -1.97 -3.27 -2.70
N LEU A 103 -2.08 -2.42 -1.68
CA LEU A 103 -0.93 -1.82 -0.99
C LEU A 103 -0.06 -2.88 -0.34
N VAL A 104 -0.62 -3.73 0.51
CA VAL A 104 0.17 -4.74 1.23
C VAL A 104 0.70 -5.79 0.27
N GLY A 105 -0.10 -6.23 -0.72
CA GLY A 105 0.36 -7.13 -1.77
C GLY A 105 1.53 -6.54 -2.57
N ARG A 106 1.51 -5.24 -2.85
CA ARG A 106 2.64 -4.55 -3.49
C ARG A 106 3.87 -4.54 -2.58
N GLY A 107 3.69 -4.32 -1.28
CA GLY A 107 4.74 -4.41 -0.28
C GLY A 107 5.39 -5.79 -0.26
N VAL A 108 4.58 -6.86 -0.19
CA VAL A 108 5.07 -8.26 -0.24
C VAL A 108 5.93 -8.49 -1.49
N ARG A 109 5.53 -7.98 -2.66
CA ARG A 109 6.30 -8.13 -3.89
C ARG A 109 7.59 -7.30 -3.95
N ARG A 110 7.72 -6.24 -3.15
CA ARG A 110 8.81 -5.27 -3.25
C ARG A 110 9.85 -5.41 -2.16
N PHE A 111 9.42 -5.76 -0.96
CA PHE A 111 10.25 -5.96 0.23
C PHE A 111 9.57 -7.01 1.14
N PRO A 112 9.48 -8.28 0.68
CA PRO A 112 8.68 -9.33 1.32
C PRO A 112 9.04 -9.53 2.78
N ARG A 113 10.34 -9.58 3.08
CA ARG A 113 10.84 -9.82 4.44
C ARG A 113 10.36 -8.74 5.41
N ALA A 114 10.43 -7.47 5.03
CA ALA A 114 10.01 -6.37 5.90
C ALA A 114 8.49 -6.40 6.15
N ILE A 115 7.66 -6.60 5.11
CA ILE A 115 6.20 -6.67 5.29
C ILE A 115 5.76 -7.90 6.08
N LEU A 116 6.29 -9.09 5.77
CA LEU A 116 5.86 -10.33 6.40
C LEU A 116 6.36 -10.48 7.85
N SER A 117 7.38 -9.71 8.25
CA SER A 117 7.86 -9.66 9.64
C SER A 117 7.33 -8.44 10.42
N ALA A 118 6.56 -7.57 9.78
CA ALA A 118 6.02 -6.39 10.42
C ALA A 118 4.93 -6.77 11.46
N PRO A 119 4.78 -6.00 12.55
CA PRO A 119 3.79 -6.29 13.60
C PRO A 119 2.35 -6.44 13.11
N PHE A 120 1.99 -5.77 12.01
CA PHE A 120 0.64 -5.79 11.44
C PHE A 120 0.37 -6.95 10.47
N ALA A 121 1.38 -7.78 10.16
CA ALA A 121 1.27 -8.85 9.17
C ALA A 121 0.24 -9.91 9.56
N ASP A 122 0.26 -10.36 10.82
CA ASP A 122 -0.67 -11.35 11.35
C ASP A 122 -2.12 -10.86 11.26
N THR A 123 -2.37 -9.63 11.68
CA THR A 123 -3.69 -8.99 11.59
C THR A 123 -4.13 -8.82 10.13
N THR A 124 -3.21 -8.48 9.23
CA THR A 124 -3.50 -8.41 7.78
C THR A 124 -3.96 -9.75 7.24
N PHE A 125 -3.24 -10.83 7.59
CA PHE A 125 -3.58 -12.18 7.16
C PHE A 125 -4.94 -12.62 7.72
N GLN A 126 -5.18 -12.41 9.01
CA GLN A 126 -6.48 -12.70 9.64
C GLN A 126 -7.61 -11.91 9.01
N CYS A 127 -7.39 -10.62 8.73
CA CYS A 127 -8.35 -9.76 8.05
C CYS A 127 -8.66 -10.27 6.64
N ALA A 128 -7.65 -10.72 5.89
CA ALA A 128 -7.83 -11.30 4.55
C ALA A 128 -8.70 -12.56 4.59
N VAL A 129 -8.41 -13.47 5.52
CA VAL A 129 -9.20 -14.68 5.73
C VAL A 129 -10.62 -14.35 6.16
N ALA A 130 -10.80 -13.45 7.14
CA ALA A 130 -12.11 -13.03 7.60
C ALA A 130 -12.96 -12.42 6.47
N SER A 131 -12.35 -11.63 5.58
CA SER A 131 -13.02 -11.02 4.42
C SER A 131 -13.68 -12.07 3.52
N MET A 132 -13.09 -13.26 3.37
CA MET A 132 -13.65 -14.35 2.56
C MET A 132 -14.92 -14.97 3.15
N TYR A 133 -15.14 -14.83 4.47
CA TYR A 133 -16.32 -15.32 5.17
C TYR A 133 -17.42 -14.26 5.31
N THR A 134 -17.18 -13.04 4.82
CA THR A 134 -18.18 -11.97 4.80
C THR A 134 -18.98 -11.99 3.51
N ASP A 135 -20.16 -11.35 3.50
CA ASP A 135 -20.96 -11.12 2.29
C ASP A 135 -20.33 -10.08 1.34
N LEU A 136 -18.99 -10.03 1.26
CA LEU A 136 -18.22 -9.18 0.36
C LEU A 136 -18.45 -9.62 -1.10
N ALA A 137 -19.57 -9.17 -1.67
CA ALA A 137 -19.96 -9.41 -3.06
C ALA A 137 -19.27 -8.43 -4.04
N HIS A 138 -18.05 -7.96 -3.72
CA HIS A 138 -17.29 -7.05 -4.57
C HIS A 138 -16.12 -7.79 -5.24
N ARG A 139 -16.21 -7.94 -6.56
CA ARG A 139 -15.27 -8.76 -7.35
C ARG A 139 -13.82 -8.28 -7.22
N GLU A 140 -13.59 -6.98 -7.26
CA GLU A 140 -12.23 -6.42 -7.24
C GLU A 140 -11.58 -6.56 -5.86
N SER A 141 -12.36 -6.48 -4.78
CA SER A 141 -11.88 -6.70 -3.42
C SER A 141 -11.48 -8.16 -3.22
N LEU A 142 -12.29 -9.11 -3.70
CA LEU A 142 -11.93 -10.53 -3.68
C LEU A 142 -10.71 -10.82 -4.55
N HIS A 143 -10.59 -10.19 -5.72
CA HIS A 143 -9.44 -10.36 -6.60
C HIS A 143 -8.13 -9.84 -5.96
N SER A 144 -8.15 -8.64 -5.37
CA SER A 144 -6.98 -8.08 -4.67
C SER A 144 -6.58 -8.91 -3.45
N LEU A 145 -7.56 -9.43 -2.68
CA LEU A 145 -7.34 -10.40 -1.60
C LEU A 145 -6.64 -11.68 -2.08
N LEU A 146 -7.15 -12.32 -3.14
CA LEU A 146 -6.55 -13.53 -3.70
C LEU A 146 -5.16 -13.26 -4.27
N THR A 147 -4.97 -12.10 -4.90
CA THR A 147 -3.67 -11.64 -5.38
C THR A 147 -2.69 -11.45 -4.23
N TYR A 148 -3.15 -10.93 -3.08
CA TYR A 148 -2.33 -10.84 -1.86
C TYR A 148 -1.87 -12.22 -1.38
N PHE A 149 -2.75 -13.22 -1.33
CA PHE A 149 -2.37 -14.59 -0.99
C PHE A 149 -1.38 -15.21 -2.00
N ASP A 150 -1.60 -15.00 -3.30
CA ASP A 150 -0.69 -15.44 -4.36
C ASP A 150 0.71 -14.81 -4.20
N ASN A 151 0.75 -13.52 -3.85
CA ASN A 151 2.01 -12.82 -3.57
C ASN A 151 2.72 -13.39 -2.33
N ILE A 152 2.00 -13.75 -1.27
CA ILE A 152 2.59 -14.41 -0.09
C ILE A 152 3.16 -15.77 -0.47
N ALA A 153 2.39 -16.59 -1.20
CA ALA A 153 2.81 -17.93 -1.60
C ALA A 153 4.03 -17.91 -2.54
N SER A 154 4.12 -16.88 -3.37
CA SER A 154 5.22 -16.67 -4.31
C SER A 154 6.39 -15.88 -3.72
N ALA A 155 6.26 -15.36 -2.49
CA ALA A 155 7.32 -14.56 -1.87
C ALA A 155 8.50 -15.46 -1.47
N ASP A 156 9.65 -15.26 -2.13
CA ASP A 156 10.91 -15.78 -1.61
C ASP A 156 11.42 -14.84 -0.52
N ALA A 157 11.14 -15.16 0.74
CA ALA A 157 11.63 -14.39 1.89
C ALA A 157 13.17 -14.44 2.05
N ASN A 158 13.88 -15.24 1.24
CA ASN A 158 15.34 -15.33 1.22
C ASN A 158 15.99 -14.53 0.08
N GLU A 159 15.24 -14.01 -0.89
CA GLU A 159 15.79 -13.09 -1.88
C GLU A 159 16.19 -11.79 -1.19
N HIS A 160 17.49 -11.46 -1.25
CA HIS A 160 17.99 -10.16 -0.80
C HIS A 160 17.24 -9.05 -1.55
N ASP A 161 16.70 -8.09 -0.81
CA ASP A 161 16.22 -6.81 -1.35
C ASP A 161 17.39 -6.15 -2.11
N GLN A 162 17.53 -6.46 -3.39
CA GLN A 162 18.65 -6.03 -4.22
C GLN A 162 18.64 -4.50 -4.29
N PRO A 163 19.69 -3.82 -3.81
CA PRO A 163 19.73 -2.38 -3.89
C PRO A 163 19.80 -1.95 -5.35
N LEU A 164 18.94 -1.01 -5.75
CA LEU A 164 19.04 -0.24 -6.99
C LEU A 164 20.30 0.64 -6.95
N LEU A 165 21.48 0.05 -7.14
CA LEU A 165 22.73 0.75 -7.42
C LEU A 165 23.62 -0.11 -8.32
N ALA A 166 23.27 -0.19 -9.61
CA ALA A 166 24.22 -0.65 -10.63
C ALA A 166 24.05 -0.03 -12.04
N GLU A 167 23.12 0.91 -12.29
CA GLU A 167 22.96 1.48 -13.65
C GLU A 167 22.98 3.01 -13.77
N ASP A 168 23.09 3.77 -12.67
CA ASP A 168 23.41 5.23 -12.75
C ASP A 168 24.92 5.51 -13.00
N ARG A 169 25.61 4.59 -13.67
CA ARG A 169 26.99 4.77 -14.18
C ARG A 169 27.13 4.31 -15.63
N GLN A 170 26.23 4.76 -16.49
CA GLN A 170 26.34 4.78 -17.96
C GLN A 170 25.01 5.43 -18.37
N PHE A 171 24.83 6.74 -18.31
CA PHE A 171 25.18 7.77 -19.29
C PHE A 171 25.06 9.10 -18.52
N ALA A 172 26.09 9.95 -18.38
CA ALA A 172 26.62 10.83 -19.43
C ALA A 172 25.51 11.61 -20.15
#